data_AF-A0A969FEI5-F1
#
_entry.id   AF-A0A969FEI5-F1
#
_cell.length_a   1.000
_cell.length_b   1.000
_cell.length_c   1.000
_cell.angle_alpha   90.00
_cell.angle_beta   90.00
_cell.angle_gamma   90.00
#
_symmetry.space_group_name_H-M   'P 1'
#
loop_
_entity.id
_entity.type
_entity.pdbx_description
1 polymer ?
#
loop_
_entity_poly.entity_id
_entity_poly.type
_entity_poly.pdbx_seq_one_letter_code
_entity_poly.pdbx_strand_id
1 'polypeptide(L)' 'MMLNDTIKATVKDAAQKLSGHRKRDFMAKVAEDYFGGSARKTETTLGWNRHSVQLGLHERRSANPKSLRLSIDSKAK' A
#
# COMPACT_ATOMS: atom_id res chain seq x y z
N MET A 1 11.28 -15.81 3.02
CA MET A 1 10.21 -15.92 4.03
C MET A 1 8.88 -15.97 3.27
N MET A 2 8.16 -17.09 3.29
CA MET A 2 6.85 -17.17 2.63
C MET A 2 5.80 -16.54 3.55
N LEU A 3 4.96 -15.67 2.99
CA LEU A 3 3.74 -15.24 3.68
C LEU A 3 2.85 -16.47 3.87
N ASN A 4 2.53 -16.83 5.11
CA ASN A 4 1.56 -17.89 5.38
C ASN A 4 0.14 -17.42 5.03
N ASP A 5 -0.78 -18.36 4.81
CA ASP A 5 -2.13 -18.02 4.34
C ASP A 5 -2.94 -17.24 5.38
N THR A 6 -2.68 -17.44 6.67
CA THR A 6 -3.25 -16.65 7.77
C THR A 6 -2.88 -15.17 7.65
N ILE A 7 -1.60 -14.85 7.45
CA ILE A 7 -1.11 -13.48 7.27
C ILE A 7 -1.69 -12.88 5.98
N LYS A 8 -1.75 -13.65 4.89
CA LYS A 8 -2.40 -13.17 3.64
C LYS A 8 -3.84 -12.76 3.91
N ALA A 9 -4.61 -13.58 4.64
CA ALA A 9 -6.00 -13.28 4.98
C ALA A 9 -6.10 -11.99 5.83
N THR A 10 -5.29 -11.86 6.88
CA THR A 10 -5.28 -10.66 7.74
C THR A 10 -4.90 -9.40 6.96
N VAL A 11 -3.91 -9.47 6.08
CA VAL A 11 -3.50 -8.34 5.23
C VAL A 11 -4.60 -7.95 4.24
N LYS A 12 -5.30 -8.93 3.66
CA LYS A 12 -6.44 -8.68 2.76
C LYS A 12 -7.61 -8.04 3.50
N ASP A 13 -7.93 -8.52 4.70
CA ASP A 13 -8.95 -7.94 5.57
C ASP A 13 -8.62 -6.47 5.94
N ALA A 14 -7.38 -6.19 6.34
CA ALA A 14 -6.93 -4.83 6.61
C ALA A 14 -7.10 -3.91 5.38
N ALA A 15 -6.74 -4.37 4.18
CA ALA A 15 -6.94 -3.61 2.95
C ALA A 15 -8.42 -3.40 2.59
N GLN A 16 -9.32 -4.31 2.97
CA GLN A 16 -10.77 -4.15 2.76
C GLN A 16 -11.36 -3.08 3.68
N LYS A 17 -10.83 -2.94 4.90
CA LYS A 17 -11.25 -1.90 5.86
C LYS A 17 -10.78 -0.49 5.48
N LEU A 18 -9.82 -0.38 4.57
CA LEU A 18 -9.33 0.90 4.05
C LEU A 18 -10.03 1.28 2.74
N SER A 19 -10.05 2.57 2.42
CA SER A 19 -10.62 3.11 1.18
C SER A 19 -9.75 4.21 0.57
N GLY A 20 -9.94 4.45 -0.74
CA GLY A 20 -9.28 5.52 -1.47
C GLY A 20 -7.75 5.47 -1.44
N HIS A 21 -7.12 6.62 -1.24
CA HIS A 21 -5.65 6.76 -1.21
C HIS A 21 -5.00 5.94 -0.09
N ARG A 22 -5.63 5.87 1.10
CA ARG A 22 -5.10 5.10 2.24
C ARG A 22 -4.98 3.61 1.94
N LYS A 23 -5.97 3.07 1.21
CA LYS A 23 -5.92 1.68 0.76
C LYS A 23 -4.75 1.45 -0.20
N ARG A 24 -4.55 2.35 -1.18
CA ARG A 24 -3.44 2.23 -2.14
C ARG A 24 -2.08 2.35 -1.48
N ASP A 25 -1.93 3.29 -0.56
CA ASP A 25 -0.70 3.46 0.23
C ASP A 25 -0.36 2.20 1.02
N PHE A 26 -1.36 1.62 1.72
CA PHE A 26 -1.19 0.36 2.44
C PHE A 26 -0.80 -0.79 1.49
N MET A 27 -1.50 -0.94 0.37
CA MET A 27 -1.21 -1.99 -0.62
C MET A 27 0.20 -1.84 -1.19
N ALA A 28 0.68 -0.61 -1.39
CA ALA A 28 2.01 -0.33 -1.87
C ALA A 28 3.09 -0.57 -0.81
N LYS A 29 2.86 -0.23 0.46
CA LYS A 29 3.74 -0.61 1.57
C LYS A 29 3.94 -2.13 1.64
N VAL A 30 2.84 -2.88 1.59
CA VAL A 30 2.88 -4.36 1.58
C VAL A 30 3.64 -4.88 0.35
N ALA A 31 3.45 -4.25 -0.82
CA ALA A 31 4.19 -4.59 -2.03
C ALA A 31 5.71 -4.37 -1.86
N GLU A 32 6.13 -3.25 -1.27
CA GLU A 32 7.53 -2.96 -0.95
C GLU A 32 8.12 -4.01 -0.01
N ASP A 33 7.45 -4.27 1.11
CA ASP A 33 7.99 -5.09 2.21
C ASP A 33 8.09 -6.57 1.86
N TYR A 34 7.08 -7.12 1.17
CA TYR A 34 6.96 -8.56 0.96
C TYR A 34 7.18 -9.00 -0.49
N PHE A 35 7.09 -8.08 -1.44
CA PHE A 35 7.12 -8.40 -2.87
C PHE A 35 8.16 -7.59 -3.65
N GLY A 36 9.06 -6.86 -2.97
CA GLY A 36 10.11 -6.04 -3.59
C GLY A 36 9.57 -4.92 -4.47
N GLY A 37 8.40 -4.38 -4.12
CA GLY A 37 7.69 -3.36 -4.90
C GLY A 37 7.09 -3.87 -6.22
N SER A 38 6.99 -5.19 -6.43
CA SER A 38 6.47 -5.76 -7.68
C SER A 38 4.94 -5.92 -7.64
N ALA A 39 4.23 -5.01 -8.31
CA ALA A 39 2.77 -5.09 -8.41
C ALA A 39 2.26 -6.41 -9.04
N ARG A 40 3.03 -7.01 -9.97
CA ARG A 40 2.68 -8.30 -10.57
C ARG A 40 2.75 -9.44 -9.55
N LYS A 41 3.80 -9.49 -8.71
CA LYS A 41 3.91 -10.50 -7.65
C LYS A 41 2.81 -10.32 -6.59
N THR A 42 2.50 -9.07 -6.23
CA THR A 42 1.41 -8.74 -5.30
C THR A 42 0.05 -9.21 -5.81
N GLU A 43 -0.25 -8.97 -7.09
CA GLU A 43 -1.47 -9.45 -7.74
C GLU A 43 -1.57 -10.98 -7.68
N THR A 44 -0.52 -11.70 -8.11
CA THR A 44 -0.51 -13.16 -8.10
C THR A 44 -0.68 -13.75 -6.70
N THR A 45 -0.11 -13.09 -5.67
CA THR A 45 -0.10 -13.66 -4.30
C THR A 45 -1.31 -13.25 -3.46
N LEU A 46 -1.79 -12.01 -3.60
CA LEU A 46 -2.89 -11.46 -2.78
C LEU A 46 -4.20 -11.29 -3.56
N GLY A 47 -4.18 -11.34 -4.89
CA GLY A 47 -5.35 -11.11 -5.74
C GLY A 47 -5.78 -9.65 -5.81
N TRP A 48 -4.86 -8.73 -5.51
CA TRP A 48 -5.13 -7.30 -5.56
C TRP A 48 -4.95 -6.75 -6.98
N ASN A 49 -5.85 -5.84 -7.39
CA ASN A 49 -5.79 -5.20 -8.70
C ASN A 49 -4.43 -4.52 -8.90
N ARG A 50 -3.71 -4.94 -9.95
CA ARG A 50 -2.38 -4.45 -10.28
C ARG A 50 -2.31 -2.93 -10.48
N HIS A 51 -3.28 -2.32 -11.14
CA HIS A 51 -3.29 -0.87 -11.37
C HIS A 51 -3.34 -0.09 -10.06
N SER A 52 -4.15 -0.54 -9.09
CA SER A 52 -4.22 0.09 -7.76
C SER A 52 -2.89 -0.01 -7.00
N VAL A 53 -2.19 -1.14 -7.08
CA VAL A 53 -0.88 -1.32 -6.44
C VAL A 53 0.18 -0.45 -7.12
N GLN A 54 0.20 -0.40 -8.46
CA GLN A 54 1.12 0.46 -9.21
C GLN A 54 0.91 1.94 -8.90
N LEU A 55 -0.35 2.38 -8.84
CA LEU A 55 -0.68 3.76 -8.49
C LEU A 55 -0.19 4.09 -7.07
N GLY A 56 -0.43 3.23 -6.09
CA GLY A 56 0.08 3.44 -4.72
C GLY A 56 1.62 3.49 -4.66
N LEU A 57 2.31 2.63 -5.41
CA LEU A 57 3.79 2.64 -5.48
C LEU A 57 4.33 3.90 -6.15
N HIS A 58 3.62 4.45 -7.14
CA HIS A 58 3.95 5.72 -7.76
C HIS A 58 3.67 6.88 -6.81
N GLU A 59 2.51 6.91 -6.17
CA GLU A 59 2.12 7.91 -5.17
C GLU A 59 3.14 7.97 -4.03
N ARG A 60 3.61 6.83 -3.51
CA ARG A 60 4.64 6.76 -2.46
C ARG A 60 6.02 7.24 -2.91
N ARG A 61 6.42 6.94 -4.15
CA ARG A 61 7.69 7.43 -4.73
C ARG A 61 7.67 8.92 -5.01
N SER A 62 6.53 9.43 -5.48
CA SER A 62 6.34 10.83 -5.86
C SER A 62 5.94 11.72 -4.67
N ALA A 63 5.50 11.12 -3.56
CA ALA A 63 5.31 11.80 -2.28
C ALA A 63 6.68 12.23 -1.72
N ASN A 64 7.17 13.36 -2.22
CA ASN A 64 8.27 14.11 -1.64
C ASN A 64 7.99 14.32 -0.15
N PRO A 65 8.90 13.96 0.78
CA PRO A 65 8.67 14.08 2.23
C PRO A 65 8.34 15.51 2.71
N LYS A 66 8.51 16.53 1.86
CA LYS A 66 8.03 17.90 2.12
C LYS A 66 6.51 18.07 2.07
N SER A 67 5.75 17.26 1.31
CA SER A 67 4.30 17.43 1.22
C SER A 67 3.54 16.83 2.41
N LEU A 68 4.11 15.80 3.05
CA LEU A 68 3.51 15.18 4.24
C LEU A 68 3.61 16.08 5.49
N ARG A 69 4.64 16.95 5.55
CA ARG A 69 4.81 17.93 6.63
C ARG A 69 3.73 19.03 6.58
N LEU A 70 3.31 19.46 5.38
CA LEU A 70 2.24 20.46 5.22
C LEU A 70 0.85 19.97 5.67
N SER A 71 0.56 18.67 5.58
CA SER A 71 -0.77 18.15 6.00
C SER A 71 -0.90 17.91 7.50
N ILE A 72 0.22 17.69 8.22
CA ILE A 72 0.20 17.54 9.68
C ILE A 72 0.11 18.91 10.36
N ASP A 73 0.79 19.93 9.81
CA ASP A 73 0.79 21.29 10.38
C ASP A 73 -0.54 22.04 10.19
N SER A 74 -1.37 21.66 9.21
CA SER A 74 -2.68 22.30 8.95
C SER A 74 -3.80 21.85 9.90
N LYS A 75 -3.60 20.76 10.65
CA LYS A 75 -4.61 20.21 11.57
C LYS A 75 -4.38 20.58 13.04
N ALA A 76 -3.36 21.40 13.31
CA ALA A 76 -2.94 21.80 14.66
C ALA A 76 -3.25 23.29 14.98
N LYS A 77 -4.18 23.92 14.27
CA LYS A 77 -4.63 25.28 14.55
C LYS A 77 -6.11 25.35 14.88
#